data_AF-A0A7Y8MDR6-F1
#
_entry.id   AF-A0A7Y8MDR6-F1
#
_cell.length_a   1.000
_cell.length_b   1.000
_cell.length_c   1.000
_cell.angle_alpha   90.00
_cell.angle_beta   90.00
_cell.angle_gamma   90.00
#
_symmetry.space_group_name_H-M   'P 1'
#
loop_
_entity.id
_entity.type
_entity.pdbx_description
1 polymer ?
#
loop_
_entity_poly.entity_id
_entity_poly.type
_entity_poly.pdbx_seq_one_letter_code
_entity_poly.pdbx_strand_id
1 'polypeptide(L)'
;MTITVNIAEAKARLSALIEAAERGEEVILARAGKPVARLSAFAAKPQRRPGILKEMGWVGEPAPYEAFEPDPDHVAWIDEPIAPPLAAPKASNKKTGRSRPKR
;
A
#
# COMPACT_ATOMS: atom_id res chain seq x y z
N MET A 1 -10.04 -24.22 -20.52
CA MET A 1 -10.74 -25.51 -20.28
C MET A 1 -10.66 -25.84 -18.81
N THR A 2 -11.64 -26.56 -18.25
CA THR A 2 -11.70 -26.91 -16.82
C THR A 2 -11.33 -28.37 -16.61
N ILE A 3 -10.37 -28.64 -15.72
CA ILE A 3 -9.93 -29.99 -15.39
C ILE A 3 -10.21 -30.24 -13.91
N THR A 4 -10.96 -31.29 -13.59
CA THR A 4 -11.26 -31.68 -12.21
C THR A 4 -10.34 -32.82 -11.77
N VAL A 5 -9.69 -32.66 -10.62
CA VAL A 5 -8.69 -33.61 -10.12
C VAL A 5 -8.88 -33.84 -8.62
N ASN A 6 -8.74 -35.08 -8.16
CA ASN A 6 -8.77 -35.35 -6.72
C ASN A 6 -7.49 -34.82 -6.04
N ILE A 7 -7.59 -34.29 -4.83
CA ILE A 7 -6.45 -33.84 -4.01
C ILE A 7 -5.37 -34.91 -3.88
N ALA A 8 -5.74 -36.17 -3.70
CA ALA A 8 -4.77 -37.26 -3.53
C ALA A 8 -3.85 -37.40 -4.76
N GLU A 9 -4.44 -37.33 -5.95
CA GLU A 9 -3.72 -37.37 -7.22
C GLU A 9 -2.96 -36.05 -7.46
N ALA A 10 -3.60 -34.91 -7.15
CA ALA A 10 -3.00 -33.59 -7.33
C ALA A 10 -1.73 -33.39 -6.48
N LYS A 11 -1.66 -33.96 -5.27
CA LYS A 11 -0.44 -33.89 -4.43
C LYS A 11 0.77 -34.53 -5.10
N ALA A 12 0.58 -35.59 -5.90
CA ALA A 12 1.67 -36.28 -6.58
C ALA A 12 2.13 -35.54 -7.85
N ARG A 13 1.23 -34.84 -8.54
CA ARG A 13 1.50 -34.17 -9.83
C ARG A 13 1.31 -32.65 -9.80
N LEU A 14 1.53 -32.03 -8.64
CA LEU A 14 1.22 -30.62 -8.43
C LEU A 14 1.95 -29.71 -9.43
N SER A 15 3.23 -29.98 -9.70
CA SER A 15 4.03 -29.20 -10.65
C SER A 15 3.40 -29.17 -12.05
N ALA A 16 2.96 -30.31 -12.58
CA ALA A 16 2.31 -30.39 -13.88
C ALA A 16 0.94 -29.67 -13.91
N LEU A 17 0.21 -29.68 -12.78
CA LEU A 17 -1.05 -28.94 -12.66
C LEU A 17 -0.82 -27.42 -12.61
N ILE A 18 0.29 -26.98 -12.03
CA ILE A 18 0.69 -25.56 -12.05
C ILE A 18 1.01 -25.14 -13.49
N GLU A 19 1.78 -25.92 -14.24
CA GLU A 19 2.05 -25.63 -15.66
C GLU A 19 0.77 -25.54 -16.49
N ALA A 20 -0.20 -26.44 -16.24
CA ALA A 20 -1.51 -26.37 -16.87
C ALA A 20 -2.24 -25.06 -16.50
N ALA A 21 -2.21 -24.67 -15.23
CA ALA A 21 -2.79 -23.40 -14.78
C ALA A 21 -2.09 -22.18 -15.40
N GLU A 22 -0.77 -22.21 -15.57
CA GLU A 22 0.02 -21.17 -16.23
C GLU A 22 -0.30 -21.03 -17.72
N ARG A 23 -0.62 -22.14 -18.41
CA ARG A 23 -1.13 -22.12 -19.79
C ARG A 23 -2.56 -21.56 -19.92
N GLY A 24 -3.19 -21.17 -18.80
CA GLY A 24 -4.54 -20.63 -18.77
C GLY A 24 -5.63 -21.70 -18.64
N GLU A 25 -5.29 -22.92 -18.24
CA GLU A 25 -6.27 -23.93 -17.85
C GLU A 25 -6.74 -23.69 -16.42
N GLU A 26 -7.97 -24.10 -16.11
CA GLU A 26 -8.54 -23.92 -14.78
C GLU A 26 -8.66 -25.29 -14.11
N VAL A 27 -7.88 -25.52 -13.05
CA VAL A 27 -7.82 -26.82 -12.38
C VAL A 27 -8.64 -26.78 -11.10
N ILE A 28 -9.69 -27.59 -11.02
CA ILE A 28 -10.53 -27.74 -9.85
C ILE A 28 -10.04 -28.94 -9.04
N LEU A 29 -9.65 -28.69 -7.80
CA LEU A 29 -9.26 -29.72 -6.83
C LEU A 29 -10.49 -30.18 -6.07
N ALA A 30 -10.73 -31.50 -6.08
CA ALA A 30 -11.85 -32.14 -5.43
C ALA A 30 -11.41 -33.07 -4.30
N ARG A 31 -12.24 -33.21 -3.26
CA ARG A 31 -12.11 -34.20 -2.20
C ARG A 31 -13.36 -35.08 -2.21
N ALA A 32 -13.19 -36.39 -2.42
CA ALA A 32 -14.30 -37.33 -2.51
C ALA A 32 -15.41 -36.88 -3.49
N GLY A 33 -15.01 -36.40 -4.67
CA GLY A 33 -15.93 -35.91 -5.71
C GLY A 33 -16.51 -34.50 -5.48
N LYS A 34 -16.23 -33.86 -4.35
CA LYS A 34 -16.68 -32.49 -4.06
C LYS A 34 -15.57 -31.48 -4.37
N PRO A 35 -15.82 -30.45 -5.20
CA PRO A 35 -14.83 -29.39 -5.46
C PRO A 35 -14.56 -28.59 -4.18
N VAL A 36 -13.29 -28.32 -3.88
CA VAL A 36 -12.86 -27.65 -2.64
C VAL A 36 -11.86 -26.53 -2.87
N ALA A 37 -11.11 -26.56 -3.97
CA ALA A 37 -10.18 -25.49 -4.33
C ALA A 37 -10.05 -25.39 -5.85
N ARG A 38 -9.54 -24.25 -6.31
CA ARG A 38 -9.28 -23.97 -7.72
C ARG A 38 -7.88 -23.41 -7.86
N LEU A 39 -7.13 -23.93 -8.82
CA LEU A 39 -5.83 -23.43 -9.25
C LEU A 39 -6.01 -22.70 -10.58
N SER A 40 -5.52 -21.48 -10.67
CA SER A 40 -5.46 -20.70 -11.90
C SER A 40 -4.24 -19.78 -11.85
N ALA A 41 -3.70 -19.42 -13.01
CA ALA A 41 -2.63 -18.42 -13.08
C ALA A 41 -3.04 -17.11 -12.38
N PHE A 42 -2.05 -16.41 -11.83
CA PHE A 42 -2.26 -15.05 -11.36
C PHE A 42 -2.52 -14.13 -12.56
N ALA A 43 -3.55 -13.30 -12.46
CA ALA A 43 -3.75 -12.23 -13.42
C ALA A 43 -2.57 -11.26 -13.33
N ALA A 44 -1.93 -10.96 -14.46
CA ALA A 44 -0.95 -9.90 -14.53
C ALA A 44 -1.61 -8.61 -14.04
N LYS A 45 -1.04 -7.97 -13.02
CA LYS A 45 -1.53 -6.65 -12.60
C LYS A 45 -1.41 -5.71 -13.81
N PRO A 46 -2.48 -5.00 -14.19
CA PRO A 46 -2.37 -4.02 -15.25
C PRO A 46 -1.29 -3.00 -14.87
N GLN A 47 -0.31 -2.81 -15.75
CA GLN A 47 0.72 -1.83 -15.52
C GLN A 47 0.06 -0.45 -15.55
N ARG A 48 0.06 0.26 -14.42
CA ARG A 48 -0.48 1.61 -14.35
C ARG A 48 0.34 2.50 -15.27
N ARG A 49 -0.29 3.08 -16.29
CA ARG A 49 0.32 4.16 -17.07
C ARG A 49 -0.12 5.50 -16.45
N PRO A 50 0.80 6.30 -15.91
CA PRO A 50 0.46 7.65 -15.46
C PRO A 50 -0.10 8.44 -16.65
N GLY A 51 -1.15 9.24 -16.43
CA GLY A 51 -1.77 10.06 -17.47
C GLY A 51 -2.96 9.45 -18.22
N ILE A 52 -3.29 8.16 -18.04
CA ILE A 52 -4.46 7.52 -18.70
C ILE A 52 -5.76 8.31 -18.48
N LEU A 53 -5.97 8.84 -17.28
CA LEU A 53 -7.19 9.60 -16.97
C LEU A 53 -7.26 10.93 -17.76
N LYS A 54 -6.11 11.54 -18.08
CA LYS A 54 -6.04 12.72 -18.94
C LYS A 54 -6.41 12.37 -20.39
N GLU A 55 -5.90 11.25 -20.90
CA GLU A 55 -6.24 10.74 -22.23
C GLU A 55 -7.72 10.35 -22.35
N MET A 56 -8.30 9.79 -21.29
CA MET A 56 -9.72 9.45 -21.23
C MET A 56 -10.63 10.67 -21.01
N GLY A 57 -10.07 11.88 -20.87
CA GLY A 57 -10.83 13.11 -20.62
C GLY A 57 -11.40 13.24 -19.20
N TRP A 58 -10.97 12.39 -18.28
CA TRP A 58 -11.36 12.43 -16.86
C TRP A 58 -10.56 13.47 -16.06
N VAL A 59 -9.48 13.99 -16.62
CA VAL A 59 -8.71 15.09 -16.05
C VAL A 59 -8.80 16.26 -17.00
N GLY A 60 -9.63 17.25 -16.65
CA GLY A 60 -9.70 18.53 -17.34
C GLY A 60 -8.46 19.38 -17.09
N GLU A 61 -8.43 20.59 -17.68
CA GLU A 61 -7.44 21.57 -17.30
C GLU A 61 -7.56 21.86 -15.79
N PRO A 62 -6.43 21.99 -15.07
CA PRO A 62 -6.49 22.42 -13.69
C PRO A 62 -7.20 23.77 -13.65
N ALA A 63 -8.16 23.91 -12.73
CA ALA A 63 -8.81 25.19 -12.51
C ALA A 63 -7.73 26.24 -12.21
N PRO A 64 -7.87 27.48 -12.73
CA PRO A 64 -6.98 28.57 -12.37
C PRO A 64 -6.94 28.73 -10.85
N TYR A 65 -5.79 29.15 -10.32
CA TYR A 65 -5.59 29.27 -8.88
C TYR A 65 -6.65 30.17 -8.23
N GLU A 66 -7.11 31.18 -8.96
CA GLU A 66 -8.14 32.13 -8.58
C GLU A 66 -9.55 31.51 -8.48
N ALA A 67 -9.80 30.38 -9.14
CA ALA A 67 -11.05 29.62 -9.01
C ALA A 67 -11.06 28.72 -7.77
N PHE A 68 -9.91 28.56 -7.11
CA PHE A 68 -9.82 27.92 -5.82
C PHE A 68 -10.09 28.97 -4.75
N GLU A 69 -11.37 29.23 -4.47
CA GLU A 69 -11.76 30.02 -3.31
C GLU A 69 -11.38 29.22 -2.05
N PRO A 70 -10.50 29.76 -1.17
CA PRO A 70 -10.12 29.06 0.04
C PRO A 70 -11.34 28.89 0.92
N ASP A 71 -11.57 27.68 1.41
CA ASP A 71 -12.63 27.41 2.36
C ASP A 71 -12.45 28.32 3.61
N PRO A 72 -13.47 29.09 4.01
CA PRO A 72 -13.37 30.06 5.10
C PRO A 72 -12.91 29.44 6.42
N ASP A 73 -13.19 28.16 6.67
CA ASP A 73 -12.73 27.45 7.88
C ASP A 73 -11.21 27.16 7.85
N HIS A 74 -10.63 27.09 6.65
CA HIS A 74 -9.19 26.90 6.43
C HIS A 74 -8.42 28.23 6.45
N VAL A 75 -9.07 29.36 6.15
CA VAL A 75 -8.43 30.69 6.15
C VAL A 75 -7.88 31.05 7.53
N ALA A 76 -8.55 30.62 8.61
CA ALA A 76 -8.12 30.89 9.98
C ALA A 76 -6.76 30.27 10.35
N TRP A 77 -6.27 29.31 9.56
CA TRP A 77 -5.03 28.57 9.81
C TRP A 77 -3.87 29.01 8.90
N ILE A 78 -4.11 29.91 7.93
CA ILE A 78 -3.11 30.29 6.92
C ILE A 78 -1.95 31.08 7.55
N ASP A 79 -2.26 31.90 8.54
CA ASP A 79 -1.29 32.77 9.21
C ASP A 79 -0.78 32.20 10.55
N GLU A 80 -1.28 31.03 10.98
CA GLU A 80 -0.80 30.38 12.19
C GLU A 80 0.50 29.59 11.92
N PRO A 81 1.52 29.71 12.81
CA PRO A 81 2.74 28.96 12.64
C PRO A 81 2.46 27.45 12.79
N ILE A 82 2.75 26.69 11.73
CA ILE A 82 2.57 25.23 11.64
C ILE A 82 3.22 24.47 12.81
N ALA A 83 4.21 25.06 13.47
CA ALA A 83 4.79 24.55 14.70
C ALA A 83 4.97 25.68 15.73
N PRO A 84 4.72 25.44 17.03
CA PRO A 84 5.15 26.35 18.06
C PRO A 84 6.68 26.54 17.97
N PRO A 85 7.22 27.72 18.31
CA PRO A 85 8.66 27.94 18.26
C PRO A 85 9.35 26.88 19.11
N LEU A 86 10.29 26.16 18.51
CA LEU A 86 11.12 25.15 19.20
C LEU A 86 11.65 25.77 20.50
N ALA A 87 11.14 25.33 21.64
CA ALA A 87 11.60 25.80 22.93
C ALA A 87 13.11 25.55 23.02
N ALA A 88 13.90 26.61 23.22
CA ALA A 88 15.34 26.51 23.37
C ALA A 88 15.67 25.43 24.43
N PRO A 89 16.66 24.55 24.19
CA PRO A 89 16.97 23.48 25.13
C PRO A 89 17.32 24.10 26.48
N LYS A 90 16.56 23.73 27.54
CA LYS A 90 16.80 24.22 28.89
C LYS A 90 18.24 23.90 29.28
N ALA A 91 19.00 24.92 29.67
CA ALA A 91 20.38 24.78 30.13
C ALA A 91 20.43 23.76 31.29
N SER A 92 21.06 22.61 31.03
CA SER A 92 21.37 21.60 32.04
C SER A 92 22.34 22.22 33.06
N ASN A 93 21.82 22.61 34.22
CA ASN A 93 22.63 23.06 35.34
C ASN A 93 23.41 21.86 35.94
N LYS A 94 24.63 21.60 35.45
CA LYS A 94 25.57 20.67 36.09
C LYS A 94 26.11 21.31 37.37
N LYS A 95 25.32 21.28 38.43
CA LYS A 95 25.79 21.55 39.80
C LYS A 95 26.35 20.25 40.41
N THR A 96 27.45 19.74 39.84
CA THR A 96 28.24 18.71 40.52
C THR A 96 29.16 19.39 41.51
N GLY A 97 28.71 19.44 42.77
CA GLY A 97 29.54 19.77 43.90
C GLY A 97 30.71 18.78 44.00
N ARG A 98 31.92 19.31 43.85
CA ARG A 98 33.12 18.75 44.47
C ARG A 98 33.71 19.81 45.38
N SER A 99 33.18 19.88 46.60
CA SER A 99 33.88 20.51 47.72
C SER A 99 35.08 19.62 48.08
N ARG A 100 36.27 20.01 47.62
CA ARG A 100 37.53 19.57 48.24
C ARG A 100 37.78 20.46 49.45
N PRO A 101 37.86 19.94 50.69
CA PRO A 101 38.38 20.74 51.80
C PRO A 101 39.87 20.97 51.60
N LYS A 102 40.32 22.20 51.83
CA LYS A 102 41.74 22.59 51.91
C LYS A 102 42.16 22.58 53.39
N ARG A 103 43.34 21.98 53.60
CA ARG A 103 44.22 22.05 54.78
C ARG A 103 43.78 21.30 56.03
#